data_AF-A0A559N5M8-F1
#
_entry.id   AF-A0A559N5M8-F1
#
_cell.length_a   1.000
_cell.length_b   1.000
_cell.length_c   1.000
_cell.angle_alpha   90.00
_cell.angle_beta   90.00
_cell.angle_gamma   90.00
#
_symmetry.space_group_name_H-M   'P 1'
#
loop_
_entity.id
_entity.type
_entity.pdbx_description
1 polymer ?
#
loop_
_entity_poly.entity_id
_entity_poly.type
_entity_poly.pdbx_seq_one_letter_code
_entity_poly.pdbx_strand_id
1 'polypeptide(L)'
;MEKYIISLENYMSNEKRIDTTVSSTKEVIEQYKSINWFNLLTKATPENQNDSDIVDDNSWNFSVTFKNDKKEDILHIHPHLYPSTRVQPEEIKLVVEFRACKIVPTSKFSQFFGGAKEKAIEENKTAAIGVLQADVLTHLTNFLDNNHIDLHKLNSPSLHTIIEESGKVY
;
A
#
# COMPACT_ATOMS: atom_id res chain seq x y z
N MET A 1 -16.83 14.95 -8.27
CA MET A 1 -16.11 13.95 -9.08
C MET A 1 -14.96 13.47 -8.21
N GLU A 2 -14.96 12.19 -7.89
CA GLU A 2 -13.93 11.58 -7.05
C GLU A 2 -12.62 11.55 -7.82
N LYS A 3 -11.52 11.89 -7.14
CA LYS A 3 -10.17 11.81 -7.69
C LYS A 3 -9.39 10.83 -6.84
N TYR A 4 -8.73 9.91 -7.51
CA TYR A 4 -7.84 8.95 -6.89
C TYR A 4 -6.41 9.33 -7.24
N ILE A 5 -5.53 9.31 -6.25
CA ILE A 5 -4.09 9.47 -6.46
C ILE A 5 -3.49 8.07 -6.35
N ILE A 6 -2.96 7.58 -7.46
CA ILE A 6 -2.26 6.30 -7.56
C ILE A 6 -0.77 6.58 -7.43
N SER A 7 -0.08 5.76 -6.63
CA SER A 7 1.36 5.77 -6.53
C SER A 7 1.88 4.33 -6.64
N LEU A 8 2.83 4.08 -7.52
CA LEU A 8 3.62 2.86 -7.51
C LEU A 8 5.06 3.28 -7.26
N GLU A 9 5.59 2.98 -6.08
CA GLU A 9 6.92 3.40 -5.67
C GLU A 9 7.67 2.24 -5.03
N ASN A 10 9.00 2.24 -5.16
CA ASN A 10 9.86 1.42 -4.33
C ASN A 10 10.45 2.34 -3.23
N TYR A 11 10.15 2.07 -1.96
CA TYR A 11 10.55 2.95 -0.85
C TYR A 11 12.06 3.01 -0.59
N MET A 12 12.79 2.01 -1.04
CA MET A 12 14.24 1.92 -0.87
C MET A 12 14.99 2.35 -2.12
N SER A 13 14.29 2.50 -3.25
CA SER A 13 14.90 3.12 -4.43
C SER A 13 15.01 4.63 -4.19
N ASN A 14 16.16 5.21 -4.55
CA ASN A 14 16.33 6.67 -4.55
C ASN A 14 15.53 7.35 -5.68
N GLU A 15 14.58 6.63 -6.30
CA GLU A 15 13.74 7.15 -7.36
C GLU A 15 12.67 8.07 -6.79
N LYS A 16 12.38 9.14 -7.53
CA LYS A 16 11.35 10.08 -7.11
C LYS A 16 9.97 9.44 -7.32
N ARG A 17 9.19 9.33 -6.24
CA ARG A 17 7.76 8.99 -6.28
C ARG A 17 7.02 9.79 -7.36
N ILE A 18 6.33 9.07 -8.25
CA ILE A 18 5.47 9.66 -9.28
C ILE A 18 4.01 9.33 -8.95
N ASP A 19 3.24 10.37 -8.65
CA ASP A 19 1.81 10.24 -8.39
C ASP A 19 1.01 10.50 -9.66
N THR A 20 0.11 9.58 -10.00
CA THR A 20 -0.82 9.70 -11.12
C THR A 20 -2.22 9.97 -10.58
N THR A 21 -2.83 11.08 -10.99
CA THR A 21 -4.22 11.38 -10.61
C THR A 21 -5.17 10.85 -11.67
N VAL A 22 -6.13 10.02 -11.27
CA VAL A 22 -7.18 9.48 -12.12
C VAL A 22 -8.56 9.87 -11.61
N SER A 23 -9.57 9.84 -12.48
CA SER A 23 -10.95 10.22 -12.16
C SER A 23 -11.93 9.03 -12.26
N SER A 24 -11.43 7.82 -12.48
CA SER A 24 -12.22 6.62 -12.72
C SER A 24 -11.69 5.44 -11.92
N THR A 25 -12.58 4.71 -11.25
CA THR A 25 -12.26 3.46 -10.55
C THR A 25 -11.73 2.39 -11.51
N LYS A 26 -12.22 2.39 -12.76
CA LYS A 26 -11.74 1.50 -13.82
C LYS A 26 -10.26 1.73 -14.13
N GLU A 27 -9.81 2.99 -14.18
CA GLU A 27 -8.40 3.33 -14.42
C GLU A 27 -7.52 2.85 -13.26
N VAL A 28 -7.98 2.96 -12.02
CA VAL A 28 -7.25 2.41 -10.85
C VAL A 28 -7.07 0.89 -10.97
N ILE A 29 -8.14 0.17 -11.34
CA ILE A 29 -8.11 -1.28 -11.51
C ILE A 29 -7.19 -1.69 -12.66
N GLU A 30 -7.23 -0.97 -13.78
CA GLU A 30 -6.34 -1.23 -14.93
C GLU A 30 -4.87 -1.01 -14.58
N GLN A 31 -4.56 0.06 -13.85
CA GLN A 31 -3.21 0.32 -13.35
C GLN A 31 -2.74 -0.80 -12.42
N TYR A 32 -3.55 -1.21 -11.46
CA TYR A 32 -3.21 -2.31 -10.55
C TYR A 32 -2.96 -3.63 -11.31
N LYS A 33 -3.83 -3.99 -12.26
CA LYS A 33 -3.68 -5.21 -13.06
C LYS A 33 -2.47 -5.19 -13.99
N SER A 34 -1.94 -4.02 -14.33
CA SER A 34 -0.73 -3.90 -15.14
C SER A 34 0.54 -4.25 -14.37
N ILE A 35 0.48 -4.31 -13.03
CA ILE A 35 1.62 -4.62 -12.17
C ILE A 35 1.89 -6.11 -12.21
N ASN A 36 3.08 -6.47 -12.69
CA ASN A 36 3.56 -7.84 -12.63
C ASN A 36 4.32 -8.08 -11.31
N TRP A 37 3.55 -8.34 -10.24
CA TRP A 37 4.09 -8.60 -8.90
C TRP A 37 5.10 -9.76 -8.86
N PHE A 38 4.89 -10.80 -9.67
CA PHE A 38 5.83 -11.93 -9.78
C PHE A 38 7.20 -11.46 -10.25
N ASN A 39 7.25 -10.67 -11.32
CA ASN A 39 8.49 -10.15 -11.85
C ASN A 39 9.18 -9.20 -10.88
N LEU A 40 8.43 -8.41 -10.10
CA LEU A 40 9.01 -7.52 -9.08
C LEU A 40 9.67 -8.34 -7.96
N LEU A 41 8.98 -9.37 -7.45
CA LEU A 41 9.46 -10.23 -6.36
C LEU A 41 10.64 -11.13 -6.77
N THR A 42 10.59 -11.72 -7.96
CA THR A 42 11.65 -12.62 -8.46
C THR A 42 12.92 -11.88 -8.84
N LYS A 43 12.81 -10.64 -9.37
CA LYS A 43 13.98 -9.79 -9.60
C LYS A 43 14.67 -9.43 -8.29
N ALA A 44 13.89 -9.17 -7.25
CA ALA A 44 14.42 -8.83 -5.95
C ALA A 44 15.24 -9.96 -5.32
N THR A 45 15.04 -11.21 -5.77
CA THR A 45 15.58 -12.40 -5.10
C THR A 45 16.27 -13.41 -6.01
N PRO A 46 17.42 -13.03 -6.60
CA PRO A 46 18.29 -13.96 -7.31
C PRO A 46 18.87 -15.02 -6.36
N GLU A 47 19.17 -16.20 -6.88
CA GLU A 47 19.70 -17.36 -6.12
C GLU A 47 21.02 -17.10 -5.34
N ASN A 48 21.64 -15.91 -5.48
CA ASN A 48 22.98 -15.60 -4.94
C ASN A 48 23.13 -14.19 -4.34
N GLN A 49 22.06 -13.51 -3.93
CA GLN A 49 22.18 -12.19 -3.26
C GLN A 49 22.20 -12.30 -1.73
N ASN A 50 22.88 -11.35 -1.08
CA ASN A 50 22.84 -11.18 0.37
C ASN A 50 21.45 -10.65 0.78
N ASP A 51 20.99 -11.03 1.97
CA ASP A 51 19.67 -10.65 2.50
C ASP A 51 19.43 -9.12 2.53
N SER A 52 20.49 -8.31 2.60
CA SER A 52 20.39 -6.85 2.52
C SER A 52 19.89 -6.35 1.16
N ASP A 53 20.26 -7.01 0.07
CA ASP A 53 19.93 -6.58 -1.29
C ASP A 53 18.47 -6.95 -1.65
N ILE A 54 17.96 -8.00 -0.99
CA ILE A 54 16.57 -8.48 -1.10
C ILE A 54 15.57 -7.46 -0.55
N VAL A 55 15.96 -6.65 0.45
CA VAL A 55 15.08 -5.67 1.10
C VAL A 55 14.82 -4.47 0.18
N ASP A 56 15.85 -3.99 -0.51
CA ASP A 56 15.73 -2.81 -1.37
C ASP A 56 14.78 -3.06 -2.55
N ASP A 57 14.87 -4.22 -3.18
CA ASP A 57 14.04 -4.55 -4.36
C ASP A 57 12.63 -5.04 -4.01
N ASN A 58 12.38 -5.54 -2.79
CA ASN A 58 11.04 -5.95 -2.34
C ASN A 58 10.21 -4.80 -1.73
N SER A 59 10.75 -3.59 -1.68
CA SER A 59 10.11 -2.41 -1.09
C SER A 59 9.09 -1.72 -2.01
N TRP A 60 8.63 -2.41 -3.06
CA TRP A 60 7.56 -1.94 -3.94
C TRP A 60 6.23 -1.80 -3.20
N ASN A 61 5.53 -0.70 -3.44
CA ASN A 61 4.23 -0.42 -2.88
C ASN A 61 3.33 0.25 -3.92
N PHE A 62 2.13 -0.30 -4.09
CA PHE A 62 1.05 0.30 -4.83
C PHE A 62 0.08 0.94 -3.85
N SER A 63 -0.16 2.24 -3.99
CA SER A 63 -1.02 3.01 -3.10
C SER A 63 -2.14 3.66 -3.89
N VAL A 64 -3.35 3.61 -3.36
CA VAL A 64 -4.49 4.40 -3.84
C VAL A 64 -4.95 5.29 -2.71
N THR A 65 -4.89 6.60 -2.93
CA THR A 65 -5.39 7.61 -1.99
C THR A 65 -6.67 8.22 -2.53
N PHE A 66 -7.71 8.20 -1.71
CA PHE A 66 -8.92 8.98 -1.89
C PHE A 66 -8.94 10.11 -0.85
N LYS A 67 -9.12 11.36 -1.29
CA LYS A 67 -9.12 12.52 -0.40
C LYS A 67 -10.24 13.50 -0.73
N ASN A 68 -10.95 13.92 0.31
CA ASN A 68 -11.90 15.04 0.28
C ASN A 68 -11.63 16.02 1.43
N ASP A 69 -12.52 16.98 1.65
CA ASP A 69 -12.42 18.04 2.66
C ASP A 69 -12.48 17.51 4.11
N LYS A 70 -12.94 16.27 4.32
CA LYS A 70 -13.17 15.70 5.66
C LYS A 70 -12.35 14.45 5.93
N LYS A 71 -11.97 13.72 4.89
CA LYS A 71 -11.38 12.39 4.98
C LYS A 71 -10.27 12.18 3.97
N GLU A 72 -9.34 11.33 4.36
CA GLU A 72 -8.30 10.78 3.51
C GLU A 72 -8.21 9.28 3.81
N ASP A 73 -8.62 8.47 2.85
CA ASP A 73 -8.57 7.02 2.95
C ASP A 73 -7.50 6.52 1.99
N ILE A 74 -6.66 5.59 2.47
CA ILE A 74 -5.51 5.09 1.73
C ILE A 74 -5.51 3.56 1.79
N LEU A 75 -5.40 2.94 0.63
CA LEU A 75 -5.14 1.52 0.50
C LEU A 75 -3.70 1.34 -0.01
N HIS A 76 -2.88 0.63 0.76
CA HIS A 76 -1.53 0.23 0.36
C HIS A 76 -1.52 -1.27 0.07
N ILE A 77 -0.88 -1.63 -1.03
CA ILE A 77 -0.70 -3.01 -1.47
C ILE A 77 0.78 -3.19 -1.76
N HIS A 78 1.43 -4.07 -1.01
CA HIS A 78 2.85 -4.34 -1.17
C HIS A 78 3.14 -5.84 -1.02
N PRO A 79 4.30 -6.32 -1.48
CA PRO A 79 4.64 -7.73 -1.34
C PRO A 79 4.74 -8.15 0.13
N HIS A 80 4.28 -9.38 0.41
CA HIS A 80 4.61 -10.08 1.64
C HIS A 80 5.95 -10.79 1.41
N LEU A 81 6.99 -10.44 2.18
CA LEU A 81 8.35 -10.94 1.98
C LEU A 81 8.39 -12.48 1.95
N TYR A 82 8.43 -13.06 0.76
CA TYR A 82 8.78 -14.47 0.54
C TYR A 82 9.46 -14.60 -0.80
N PRO A 83 10.78 -14.74 -0.80
CA PRO A 83 11.48 -15.06 -2.01
C PRO A 83 11.90 -16.51 -2.06
N SER A 84 11.22 -17.25 -2.91
CA SER A 84 11.74 -18.51 -3.43
C SER A 84 11.51 -18.51 -4.93
N THR A 85 12.54 -18.88 -5.69
CA THR A 85 12.46 -19.06 -7.16
C THR A 85 11.46 -20.15 -7.59
N ARG A 86 10.83 -20.82 -6.62
CA ARG A 86 9.88 -21.92 -6.81
C ARG A 86 8.41 -21.52 -6.65
N VAL A 87 8.12 -20.28 -6.22
CA VAL A 87 6.74 -19.80 -6.03
C VAL A 87 6.08 -19.61 -7.40
N GLN A 88 4.87 -20.15 -7.58
CA GLN A 88 4.11 -19.93 -8.81
C GLN A 88 3.45 -18.53 -8.79
N PRO A 89 3.24 -17.87 -9.95
CA PRO A 89 2.62 -16.54 -10.01
C PRO A 89 1.27 -16.43 -9.26
N GLU A 90 0.45 -17.48 -9.32
CA GLU A 90 -0.84 -17.56 -8.65
C GLU A 90 -0.75 -17.73 -7.11
N GLU A 91 0.41 -18.13 -6.60
CA GLU A 91 0.67 -18.33 -5.17
C GLU A 91 1.26 -17.09 -4.50
N ILE A 92 1.45 -16.00 -5.25
CA ILE A 92 1.98 -14.74 -4.72
C ILE A 92 1.02 -14.19 -3.68
N LYS A 93 1.61 -13.95 -2.51
CA LYS A 93 0.96 -13.33 -1.36
C LYS A 93 1.40 -11.88 -1.23
N LEU A 94 0.43 -11.01 -1.01
CA LEU A 94 0.60 -9.59 -0.81
C LEU A 94 0.10 -9.21 0.58
N VAL A 95 0.49 -8.01 1.00
CA VAL A 95 -0.06 -7.31 2.16
C VAL A 95 -1.01 -6.24 1.64
N VAL A 96 -2.17 -6.11 2.28
CA VAL A 96 -3.14 -5.05 2.03
C VAL A 96 -3.28 -4.26 3.32
N GLU A 97 -2.76 -3.04 3.36
CA GLU A 97 -2.97 -2.12 4.47
C GLU A 97 -4.05 -1.10 4.12
N PHE A 98 -4.97 -0.86 5.05
CA PHE A 98 -5.97 0.18 4.94
C PHE A 98 -5.78 1.20 6.06
N ARG A 99 -5.81 2.48 5.68
CA ARG A 99 -5.71 3.61 6.57
C ARG A 99 -6.87 4.54 6.32
N ALA A 100 -7.64 4.84 7.37
CA ALA A 100 -8.67 5.87 7.32
C ALA A 100 -8.22 7.05 8.18
N CYS A 101 -8.22 8.24 7.59
CA CYS A 101 -7.84 9.48 8.26
C CYS A 101 -8.98 10.50 8.20
N LYS A 102 -9.08 11.29 9.27
CA LYS A 102 -9.88 12.51 9.30
C LYS A 102 -9.03 13.73 9.02
N ILE A 103 -9.47 14.57 8.10
CA ILE A 103 -8.87 15.87 7.85
C ILE A 103 -9.38 16.86 8.89
N VAL A 104 -8.46 17.48 9.63
CA VAL A 104 -8.80 18.51 10.64
C VAL A 104 -7.98 19.77 10.42
N PRO A 105 -8.52 20.95 10.78
CA PRO A 105 -7.76 22.19 10.75
C PRO A 105 -6.59 22.14 11.74
N THR A 106 -5.46 22.72 11.37
CA THR A 106 -4.33 22.93 12.28
C THR A 106 -4.52 24.19 13.12
N SER A 107 -3.78 24.31 14.23
CA SER A 107 -3.87 25.51 15.06
C SER A 107 -3.37 26.75 14.32
N LYS A 108 -3.97 27.91 14.60
CA LYS A 108 -3.52 29.21 14.04
C LYS A 108 -2.04 29.48 14.32
N PHE A 109 -1.55 29.04 15.49
CA PHE A 109 -0.14 29.14 15.85
C PHE A 109 0.75 28.35 14.89
N SER A 110 0.39 27.10 14.56
CA SER A 110 1.14 26.30 13.58
C SER A 110 1.14 26.92 12.19
N GLN A 111 0.01 27.51 11.77
CA GLN A 111 -0.12 28.18 10.47
C GLN A 111 0.72 29.46 10.39
N PHE A 112 0.83 30.18 11.50
CA PHE A 112 1.64 31.41 11.58
C PHE A 112 3.13 31.16 11.31
N PHE A 113 3.64 29.99 11.68
CA PHE A 113 5.02 29.56 11.37
C PHE A 113 5.14 28.79 10.05
N GLY A 114 4.21 28.99 9.12
CA GLY A 114 4.24 28.39 7.79
C GLY A 114 3.75 26.94 7.73
N GLY A 115 3.14 26.42 8.79
CA GLY A 115 2.53 25.10 8.80
C GLY A 115 1.31 25.00 7.88
N ALA A 116 1.01 23.77 7.42
CA ALA A 116 -0.17 23.50 6.61
C ALA A 116 -1.48 23.89 7.33
N LYS A 117 -2.52 24.27 6.58
CA LYS A 117 -3.83 24.67 7.14
C LYS A 117 -4.63 23.51 7.74
N GLU A 118 -4.37 22.31 7.25
CA GLU A 118 -5.06 21.09 7.63
C GLU A 118 -4.04 19.96 7.79
N LYS A 119 -4.40 18.97 8.58
CA LYS A 119 -3.64 17.73 8.74
C LYS A 119 -4.57 16.52 8.72
N ALA A 120 -4.08 15.41 8.20
CA ALA A 120 -4.72 14.11 8.35
C ALA A 120 -4.40 13.55 9.74
N ILE A 121 -5.43 13.13 10.48
CA ILE A 121 -5.31 12.37 11.73
C ILE A 121 -5.83 10.97 11.44
N GLU A 122 -4.99 9.97 11.67
CA GLU A 122 -5.37 8.56 11.54
C GLU A 122 -6.46 8.19 12.55
N GLU A 123 -7.59 7.71 12.05
CA GLU A 123 -8.70 7.18 12.86
C GLU A 123 -8.65 5.66 12.94
N ASN A 124 -8.18 5.00 11.88
CA ASN A 124 -8.07 3.55 11.81
C ASN A 124 -6.90 3.11 10.93
N LYS A 125 -6.22 2.04 11.35
CA LYS A 125 -5.22 1.33 10.55
C LYS A 125 -5.37 -0.18 10.73
N THR A 126 -5.53 -0.90 9.62
CA THR A 126 -5.69 -2.35 9.57
C THR A 126 -4.84 -2.93 8.45
N ALA A 127 -4.45 -4.21 8.53
CA ALA A 127 -3.69 -4.85 7.47
C ALA A 127 -3.93 -6.37 7.39
N ALA A 128 -4.15 -6.86 6.18
CA ALA A 128 -4.15 -8.30 5.93
C ALA A 128 -2.83 -8.70 5.29
N ILE A 129 -2.21 -9.73 5.87
CA ILE A 129 -0.96 -10.31 5.39
C ILE A 129 -1.29 -11.65 4.72
N GLY A 130 -0.54 -12.01 3.68
CA GLY A 130 -0.70 -13.33 3.06
C GLY A 130 -1.85 -13.40 2.04
N VAL A 131 -2.32 -12.26 1.53
CA VAL A 131 -3.50 -12.14 0.67
C VAL A 131 -3.13 -12.54 -0.77
N LEU A 132 -3.89 -13.45 -1.37
CA LEU A 132 -3.68 -13.83 -2.77
C LEU A 132 -4.07 -12.69 -3.71
N GLN A 133 -3.43 -12.59 -4.87
CA GLN A 133 -3.68 -11.49 -5.82
C GLN A 133 -5.17 -11.33 -6.20
N ALA A 134 -5.90 -12.44 -6.33
CA ALA A 134 -7.33 -12.42 -6.63
C ALA A 134 -8.14 -11.73 -5.51
N ASP A 135 -7.83 -12.03 -4.25
CA ASP A 135 -8.49 -11.45 -3.09
C ASP A 135 -8.10 -9.98 -2.89
N VAL A 136 -6.87 -9.59 -3.23
CA VAL A 136 -6.45 -8.18 -3.23
C VAL A 136 -7.30 -7.35 -4.18
N LEU A 137 -7.61 -7.88 -5.38
CA LEU A 137 -8.46 -7.17 -6.33
C LEU A 137 -9.88 -6.95 -5.78
N THR A 138 -10.39 -7.90 -4.98
CA THR A 138 -11.67 -7.73 -4.27
C THR A 138 -11.58 -6.60 -3.25
N HIS A 139 -10.54 -6.56 -2.42
CA HIS A 139 -10.34 -5.48 -1.45
C HIS A 139 -10.17 -4.11 -2.10
N LEU A 140 -9.44 -4.03 -3.22
CA LEU A 140 -9.29 -2.81 -4.00
C LEU A 140 -10.63 -2.35 -4.58
N THR A 141 -11.44 -3.26 -5.12
CA THR A 141 -12.78 -2.93 -5.61
C THR A 141 -13.67 -2.39 -4.48
N ASN A 142 -13.67 -3.05 -3.32
CA ASN A 142 -14.44 -2.60 -2.15
C ASN A 142 -14.00 -1.20 -1.67
N PHE A 143 -12.69 -0.92 -1.68
CA PHE A 143 -12.14 0.40 -1.39
C PHE A 143 -12.70 1.47 -2.35
N LEU A 144 -12.67 1.19 -3.65
CA LEU A 144 -13.11 2.08 -4.72
C LEU A 144 -14.64 2.30 -4.74
N ASP A 145 -15.41 1.31 -4.28
CA ASP A 145 -16.86 1.41 -4.12
C ASP A 145 -17.26 2.12 -2.80
N ASN A 146 -16.29 2.66 -2.05
CA ASN A 146 -16.47 3.29 -0.74
C ASN A 146 -17.16 2.38 0.29
N ASN A 147 -16.98 1.06 0.13
CA ASN A 147 -17.47 0.04 1.04
C ASN A 147 -16.32 -0.54 1.86
N HIS A 148 -15.91 0.18 2.91
CA HIS A 148 -14.72 -0.18 3.69
C HIS A 148 -15.00 -1.17 4.81
N ILE A 149 -16.18 -1.80 4.85
CA ILE A 149 -16.61 -2.67 5.97
C ILE A 149 -15.67 -3.86 6.17
N ASP A 150 -15.19 -4.46 5.09
CA ASP A 150 -14.21 -5.55 5.12
C ASP A 150 -12.82 -5.04 5.50
N LEU A 151 -12.42 -3.88 4.97
CA LEU A 151 -11.13 -3.24 5.25
C LEU A 151 -10.97 -2.86 6.72
N HIS A 152 -12.02 -2.34 7.35
CA HIS A 152 -12.05 -2.05 8.79
C HIS A 152 -11.95 -3.28 9.69
N LYS A 153 -12.20 -4.48 9.13
CA LYS A 153 -12.16 -5.76 9.85
C LYS A 153 -10.93 -6.60 9.55
N LEU A 154 -10.03 -6.13 8.67
CA LEU A 154 -8.75 -6.79 8.52
C LEU A 154 -8.05 -6.80 9.88
N ASN A 155 -7.35 -7.88 10.18
CA ASN A 155 -6.59 -7.97 11.42
C ASN A 155 -5.66 -6.75 11.50
N SER A 156 -5.42 -6.21 12.70
CA SER A 156 -4.43 -5.15 12.87
C SER A 156 -3.15 -5.81 13.36
N PRO A 157 -2.19 -6.15 12.49
CA PRO A 157 -0.85 -6.44 12.96
C PRO A 157 -0.25 -5.11 13.41
N SER A 158 0.36 -5.10 14.59
CA SER A 158 1.17 -3.95 14.98
C SER A 158 2.33 -3.82 13.99
N LEU A 159 2.75 -2.60 13.65
CA LEU A 159 3.86 -2.37 12.70
C LEU A 159 5.13 -3.15 13.08
N HIS A 160 5.31 -3.38 14.39
CA HIS A 160 6.40 -4.16 14.97
C HIS A 160 6.27 -5.67 14.68
N THR A 161 5.04 -6.20 14.67
CA THR A 161 4.74 -7.60 14.31
C THR A 161 4.99 -7.86 12.83
N ILE A 162 4.67 -6.89 11.96
CA ILE A 162 4.90 -6.99 10.50
C ILE A 162 6.39 -7.12 10.21
N ILE A 163 7.23 -6.28 10.83
CA ILE A 163 8.69 -6.31 10.66
C ILE A 163 9.30 -7.59 11.25
N GLU A 164 8.78 -8.09 12.38
CA GLU A 164 9.24 -9.36 12.97
C GLU A 164 8.83 -10.59 12.16
N GLU A 165 7.63 -10.62 11.57
CA GLU A 165 7.17 -11.72 10.72
C GLU A 165 7.85 -11.71 9.36
N SER A 166 8.11 -10.52 8.80
CA SER A 166 8.83 -10.38 7.55
C SER A 166 10.33 -10.68 7.67
N GLY A 167 10.90 -10.55 8.87
CA GLY A 167 12.27 -10.95 9.19
C GLY A 167 12.44 -12.42 9.57
N LYS A 168 11.35 -13.16 9.82
CA LYS A 168 11.40 -14.61 10.07
C LYS A 168 11.28 -15.37 8.75
N VAL A 169 12.40 -15.45 8.04
CA VAL A 169 12.60 -16.38 6.93
C VAL A 169 12.94 -17.75 7.53
N TYR A 170 12.18 -18.80 7.19
CA TYR A 170 12.48 -20.19 7.55
C TYR A 170 13.41 -20.85 6.53
#